data_AF-A0A9E5EVG0-F1
#
_entry.id   AF-A0A9E5EVG0-F1
#
_cell.length_a   1.000
_cell.length_b   1.000
_cell.length_c   1.000
_cell.angle_alpha   90.00
_cell.angle_beta   90.00
_cell.angle_gamma   90.00
#
_symmetry.space_group_name_H-M   'P 1'
#
loop_
_entity.id
_entity.type
_entity.pdbx_description
1 polymer ?
#
loop_
_entity_poly.entity_id
_entity_poly.type
_entity_poly.pdbx_seq_one_letter_code
_entity_poly.pdbx_strand_id
1 'polypeptide(L)'
;MQSLTSENPPTYTRPSLLLIILVACVLTGLNAIKPVHMDDNVYIAYGAEFIVHPLNPYDFNFGSPNFISANQLLVPPVLPYYLGSGIALLGDNPILFKLWLFPFALLLSGSLYYLFKRFAPGYETKLLWFTVISPAILPGFNCMLEIPVLALGLTALV
;
A
#
# COMPACT_ATOMS: atom_id res chain seq x y z
N MET A 1 -29.29 -30.38 31.04
CA MET A 1 -28.17 -30.42 30.07
C MET A 1 -28.60 -29.67 28.82
N GLN A 2 -28.28 -28.37 28.74
CA GLN A 2 -28.57 -27.55 27.56
C GLN A 2 -27.60 -27.95 26.43
N SER A 3 -28.17 -28.21 25.25
CA SER A 3 -27.44 -28.55 24.02
C SER A 3 -26.54 -27.39 23.59
N LEU A 4 -25.23 -27.56 23.76
CA LEU A 4 -24.17 -26.63 23.35
C LEU A 4 -23.74 -26.86 21.89
N THR A 5 -24.68 -27.04 20.96
CA THR A 5 -24.33 -27.20 19.54
C THR A 5 -25.36 -26.53 18.63
N SER A 6 -25.40 -25.20 18.66
CA SER A 6 -25.84 -24.44 17.48
C SER A 6 -24.63 -23.78 16.83
N GLU A 7 -23.69 -24.60 16.35
CA GLU A 7 -22.74 -24.09 15.37
C GLU A 7 -23.53 -23.84 14.09
N ASN A 8 -23.91 -22.57 13.88
CA ASN A 8 -24.40 -22.13 12.59
C ASN A 8 -23.31 -22.47 11.56
N PRO A 9 -23.64 -23.17 10.47
CA PRO A 9 -22.65 -23.47 9.44
C PRO A 9 -22.04 -22.15 8.95
N PRO A 10 -20.72 -22.12 8.67
CA PRO A 10 -20.07 -20.92 8.17
C PRO A 10 -20.80 -20.48 6.90
N THR A 11 -21.48 -19.34 6.98
CA THR A 11 -22.18 -18.75 5.84
C THR A 11 -21.13 -18.32 4.84
N TYR A 12 -21.06 -19.02 3.70
CA TYR A 12 -20.11 -18.70 2.65
C TYR A 12 -20.58 -17.44 1.91
N THR A 13 -20.19 -16.28 2.43
CA THR A 13 -20.41 -14.98 1.82
C THR A 13 -19.58 -14.89 0.53
N ARG A 14 -20.20 -14.47 -0.58
CA ARG A 14 -19.44 -14.16 -1.80
C ARG A 14 -18.43 -13.05 -1.50
N PRO A 15 -17.23 -13.07 -2.13
CA PRO A 15 -16.27 -12.01 -1.91
C PRO A 15 -16.90 -10.65 -2.23
N SER A 16 -16.89 -9.76 -1.24
CA SER A 16 -17.48 -8.44 -1.38
C SER A 16 -16.47 -7.50 -2.03
N LEU A 17 -16.45 -7.48 -3.37
CA LEU A 17 -15.61 -6.56 -4.15
C LEU A 17 -15.86 -5.10 -3.74
N LEU A 18 -17.12 -4.75 -3.46
CA LEU A 18 -17.50 -3.41 -2.98
C LEU A 18 -16.82 -3.07 -1.65
N LEU A 19 -16.76 -4.02 -0.71
CA LEU A 19 -16.06 -3.82 0.56
C LEU A 19 -14.55 -3.64 0.33
N ILE A 20 -13.94 -4.48 -0.51
CA ILE A 20 -12.51 -4.41 -0.83
C ILE A 20 -12.16 -3.03 -1.42
N ILE A 21 -12.95 -2.56 -2.39
CA ILE A 21 -12.79 -1.24 -3.00
C ILE A 21 -12.99 -0.13 -1.96
N LEU A 22 -14.04 -0.21 -1.13
CA LEU A 22 -14.31 0.77 -0.09
C LEU A 22 -13.15 0.90 0.89
N VAL A 23 -12.62 -0.21 1.38
CA VAL A 23 -11.49 -0.22 2.31
C VAL A 23 -10.23 0.37 1.66
N ALA A 24 -9.97 0.01 0.39
CA ALA A 24 -8.85 0.58 -0.36
C ALA A 24 -9.00 2.10 -0.58
N CYS A 25 -10.22 2.58 -0.88
CA CYS A 25 -10.53 4.00 -0.99
C CYS A 25 -10.30 4.73 0.34
N VAL A 26 -10.74 4.16 1.47
CA VAL A 26 -10.53 4.75 2.80
C VAL A 26 -9.03 4.82 3.13
N LEU A 27 -8.30 3.72 2.96
CA LEU A 27 -6.85 3.69 3.24
C LEU A 27 -6.09 4.70 2.38
N THR A 28 -6.38 4.75 1.08
CA THR A 28 -5.71 5.66 0.15
C THR A 28 -6.10 7.12 0.42
N GLY A 29 -7.38 7.39 0.67
CA GLY A 29 -7.86 8.74 0.97
C GLY A 29 -7.26 9.32 2.26
N LEU A 30 -7.15 8.49 3.30
CA LEU A 30 -6.50 8.90 4.56
C LEU A 30 -5.00 9.13 4.41
N ASN A 31 -4.31 8.32 3.58
CA ASN A 31 -2.91 8.59 3.24
C ASN A 31 -2.76 9.88 2.40
N ALA A 32 -3.67 10.13 1.45
CA ALA A 32 -3.55 11.26 0.54
C ALA A 32 -3.59 12.62 1.26
N ILE A 33 -4.36 12.74 2.34
CA ILE A 33 -4.42 13.96 3.16
C ILE A 33 -3.26 14.08 4.16
N LYS A 34 -2.49 13.01 4.36
CA LYS A 34 -1.31 13.02 5.24
C LYS A 34 -0.22 13.87 4.59
N PRO A 35 0.48 14.74 5.33
CA PRO A 35 1.67 15.42 4.83
C PRO A 35 2.73 14.43 4.34
N VAL A 36 3.57 14.85 3.40
CA VAL A 36 4.81 14.13 3.05
C VAL A 36 5.74 14.22 4.25
N HIS A 37 6.25 13.08 4.72
CA HIS A 37 7.07 13.03 5.92
C HIS A 37 8.09 11.89 5.86
N MET A 38 9.08 11.90 6.77
CA MET A 38 10.06 10.81 6.91
C MET A 38 10.71 10.48 5.55
N ASP A 39 10.82 9.19 5.22
CA ASP A 39 11.42 8.70 3.99
C ASP A 39 10.54 8.87 2.74
N ASP A 40 9.33 9.44 2.83
CA ASP A 40 8.51 9.73 1.64
C ASP A 40 9.31 10.57 0.63
N ASN A 41 10.08 11.54 1.14
CA ASN A 41 10.93 12.42 0.32
C ASN A 41 11.99 11.64 -0.45
N VAL A 42 12.51 10.55 0.12
CA VAL A 42 13.48 9.67 -0.55
C VAL A 42 12.80 9.02 -1.75
N TYR A 43 11.65 8.37 -1.55
CA TYR A 43 10.94 7.69 -2.63
C TYR A 43 10.43 8.65 -3.71
N ILE A 44 9.98 9.85 -3.33
CA ILE A 44 9.55 10.90 -4.26
C ILE A 44 10.73 11.37 -5.11
N ALA A 45 11.87 11.69 -4.49
CA ALA A 45 13.05 12.14 -5.22
C ALA A 45 13.60 11.07 -6.17
N TYR A 46 13.68 9.81 -5.70
CA TYR A 46 14.06 8.69 -6.56
C TYR A 46 13.05 8.52 -7.70
N GLY A 47 11.75 8.61 -7.43
CA GLY A 47 10.72 8.52 -8.47
C GLY A 47 10.86 9.60 -9.54
N ALA A 48 11.17 10.83 -9.14
CA ALA A 48 11.44 11.92 -10.08
C ALA A 48 12.66 11.61 -10.97
N GLU A 49 13.78 11.20 -10.37
CA GLU A 49 15.01 10.85 -11.10
C GLU A 49 14.81 9.66 -12.04
N PHE A 50 14.07 8.64 -11.61
CA PHE A 50 13.82 7.43 -12.39
C PHE A 50 13.04 7.70 -13.67
N ILE A 51 12.16 8.72 -13.68
CA ILE A 51 11.43 9.10 -14.89
C ILE A 51 12.28 9.96 -15.82
N VAL A 52 13.17 10.79 -15.28
CA VAL A 52 14.08 11.62 -16.08
C VAL A 52 15.20 10.76 -16.70
N HIS A 53 15.72 9.77 -15.95
CA HIS A 53 16.82 8.90 -16.34
C HIS A 53 16.47 7.40 -16.24
N PRO A 54 15.49 6.90 -17.02
CA PRO A 54 14.91 5.56 -16.83
C PRO A 54 15.84 4.38 -17.16
N LEU A 55 16.94 4.63 -17.88
CA LEU A 55 17.93 3.58 -18.17
C LEU A 55 19.17 3.67 -17.27
N ASN A 56 19.27 4.72 -16.45
CA ASN A 56 20.36 4.92 -15.51
C ASN A 56 19.86 5.56 -14.19
N PRO A 57 18.92 4.89 -13.50
CA PRO A 57 18.09 5.53 -12.47
C PRO A 57 18.81 5.82 -11.15
N TYR A 58 20.02 5.31 -10.95
CA TYR A 58 20.81 5.51 -9.73
C TYR A 58 22.05 6.39 -9.93
N ASP A 59 22.23 6.98 -11.11
CA ASP A 59 23.37 7.85 -11.42
C ASP A 59 23.08 9.31 -11.02
N PHE A 60 22.75 9.48 -9.75
CA PHE A 60 22.53 10.78 -9.14
C PHE A 60 22.99 10.77 -7.68
N ASN A 61 23.16 11.97 -7.12
CA ASN A 61 23.44 12.15 -5.71
C ASN A 61 22.18 12.62 -4.98
N PHE A 62 21.92 12.05 -3.82
CA PHE A 62 20.75 12.34 -3.01
C PHE A 62 21.14 12.79 -1.61
N GLY A 63 20.32 13.65 -1.00
CA GLY A 63 20.49 14.14 0.36
C GLY A 63 21.10 15.54 0.42
N SER A 64 20.73 16.31 1.44
CA SER A 64 21.29 17.62 1.75
C SER A 64 21.43 17.75 3.28
N PRO A 65 22.51 18.36 3.80
CA PRO A 65 23.64 18.97 3.10
C PRO A 65 24.70 17.94 2.64
N ASN A 66 24.64 16.71 3.13
CA ASN A 66 25.58 15.65 2.81
C ASN A 66 25.01 14.81 1.66
N PHE A 67 25.42 15.15 0.45
CA PHE A 67 25.08 14.39 -0.75
C PHE A 67 25.81 13.05 -0.74
N ILE A 68 25.05 11.96 -0.86
CA ILE A 68 25.57 10.61 -1.04
C ILE A 68 25.15 10.06 -2.40
N SER A 69 25.92 9.14 -2.96
CA SER A 69 25.51 8.47 -4.20
C SER A 69 24.25 7.66 -3.96
N ALA A 70 23.27 7.73 -4.88
CA ALA A 70 22.03 6.97 -4.76
C ALA A 70 22.26 5.44 -4.66
N ASN A 71 23.38 4.96 -5.20
CA ASN A 71 23.82 3.56 -5.07
C ASN A 71 24.20 3.14 -3.64
N GLN A 72 24.27 4.07 -2.68
CA GLN A 72 24.57 3.78 -1.27
C GLN A 72 23.32 3.60 -0.41
N LEU A 73 22.22 4.31 -0.71
CA LEU A 73 20.97 4.21 0.03
C LEU A 73 20.06 3.12 -0.53
N LEU A 74 20.08 2.92 -1.86
CA LEU A 74 19.34 1.91 -2.62
C LEU A 74 17.84 1.79 -2.29
N VAL A 75 17.01 2.25 -3.21
CA VAL A 75 15.56 1.99 -3.19
C VAL A 75 15.22 0.97 -4.28
N PRO A 76 14.52 -0.15 -3.98
CA PRO A 76 14.10 -1.12 -4.98
C PRO A 76 13.26 -0.47 -6.08
N PRO A 77 13.54 -0.75 -7.37
CA PRO A 77 13.16 0.14 -8.46
C PRO A 77 11.66 0.19 -8.78
N VAL A 78 10.90 -0.86 -8.44
CA VAL A 78 9.49 -0.99 -8.83
C VAL A 78 8.63 0.16 -8.31
N LEU A 79 8.76 0.50 -7.02
CA LEU A 79 7.94 1.55 -6.43
C LEU A 79 8.34 2.95 -6.92
N PRO A 80 9.63 3.35 -6.98
CA PRO A 80 10.04 4.62 -7.59
C PRO A 80 9.58 4.79 -9.03
N TYR A 81 9.67 3.77 -9.90
CA TYR A 81 9.12 3.87 -11.25
C TYR A 81 7.61 4.10 -11.25
N TYR A 82 6.88 3.36 -10.41
CA TYR A 82 5.44 3.52 -10.30
C TYR A 82 5.05 4.89 -9.76
N LEU A 83 5.67 5.35 -8.67
CA LEU A 83 5.40 6.64 -8.04
C LEU A 83 5.80 7.79 -8.97
N GLY A 84 6.98 7.70 -9.58
CA GLY A 84 7.47 8.65 -10.58
C GLY A 84 6.50 8.80 -11.75
N SER A 85 5.95 7.70 -12.25
CA SER A 85 4.91 7.76 -13.31
C SER A 85 3.66 8.52 -12.85
N GLY A 86 3.24 8.34 -11.59
CA GLY A 86 2.15 9.09 -10.99
C GLY A 86 2.45 10.59 -10.91
N ILE A 87 3.66 10.96 -10.48
CA ILE A 87 4.12 12.36 -10.44
C ILE A 87 4.14 12.96 -11.85
N ALA A 88 4.66 12.22 -12.84
CA ALA A 88 4.72 12.70 -14.22
C ALA A 88 3.32 12.90 -14.84
N LEU A 89 2.34 12.06 -14.49
CA LEU A 89 0.97 12.13 -15.03
C LEU A 89 0.07 13.12 -14.29
N LEU A 90 0.25 13.27 -12.98
CA LEU A 90 -0.65 14.03 -12.10
C LEU A 90 -0.03 15.33 -11.57
N GLY A 91 1.26 15.54 -11.83
CA GLY A 91 2.05 16.68 -11.36
C GLY A 91 2.54 16.55 -9.91
N ASP A 92 3.09 17.64 -9.40
CA ASP A 92 3.78 17.69 -8.10
C ASP A 92 2.84 17.79 -6.89
N ASN A 93 1.53 17.63 -7.08
CA ASN A 93 0.56 17.69 -5.99
C ASN A 93 0.62 16.40 -5.14
N PRO A 94 1.02 16.47 -3.85
CA PRO A 94 1.16 15.28 -3.02
C PRO A 94 -0.10 14.47 -2.81
N ILE A 95 -1.25 15.12 -2.83
CA ILE A 95 -2.54 14.43 -2.69
C ILE A 95 -2.74 13.51 -3.90
N LEU A 96 -2.46 14.00 -5.11
CA LEU A 96 -2.74 13.26 -6.35
C LEU A 96 -1.83 12.05 -6.52
N PHE A 97 -0.51 12.22 -6.34
CA PHE A 97 0.40 11.07 -6.46
C PHE A 97 0.27 10.09 -5.27
N LYS A 98 -0.28 10.50 -4.12
CA LYS A 98 -0.64 9.54 -3.05
C LYS A 98 -1.92 8.78 -3.36
N LEU A 99 -2.90 9.42 -4.02
CA LEU A 99 -4.06 8.71 -4.58
C LEU A 99 -3.64 7.69 -5.64
N TRP A 100 -2.54 7.94 -6.37
CA TRP A 100 -1.96 7.00 -7.32
C TRP A 100 -1.52 5.66 -6.67
N LEU A 101 -1.34 5.60 -5.34
CA LEU A 101 -1.03 4.36 -4.62
C LEU A 101 -2.26 3.44 -4.41
N PHE A 102 -3.44 3.86 -4.88
CA PHE A 102 -4.69 3.09 -4.77
C PHE A 102 -4.57 1.61 -5.19
N PRO A 103 -3.88 1.24 -6.30
CA PRO A 103 -3.75 -0.16 -6.67
C PRO A 103 -3.08 -1.02 -5.60
N PHE A 104 -2.09 -0.50 -4.86
CA PHE A 104 -1.48 -1.25 -3.75
C PHE A 104 -2.44 -1.42 -2.58
N ALA A 105 -3.22 -0.40 -2.24
CA ALA A 105 -4.27 -0.51 -1.22
C ALA A 105 -5.35 -1.52 -1.62
N LEU A 106 -5.69 -1.58 -2.91
CA LEU A 106 -6.65 -2.54 -3.46
C LEU A 106 -6.12 -3.97 -3.38
N LEU A 107 -4.86 -4.19 -3.78
CA LEU A 107 -4.18 -5.48 -3.66
C LEU A 107 -4.13 -5.94 -2.20
N LEU A 108 -3.69 -5.07 -1.28
CA LEU A 108 -3.65 -5.37 0.15
C LEU A 108 -5.03 -5.74 0.70
N SER A 109 -6.04 -4.91 0.41
CA SER A 109 -7.40 -5.13 0.93
C SER A 109 -8.01 -6.41 0.38
N GLY A 110 -7.78 -6.70 -0.90
CA GLY A 110 -8.19 -7.93 -1.55
C GLY A 110 -7.50 -9.15 -0.94
N SER A 111 -6.17 -9.14 -0.85
CA SER A 111 -5.40 -10.26 -0.32
C SER A 111 -5.78 -10.57 1.13
N LEU A 112 -5.89 -9.54 1.97
CA LEU A 112 -6.33 -9.69 3.37
C LEU A 112 -7.75 -10.26 3.44
N TYR A 113 -8.69 -9.74 2.65
CA TYR A 113 -10.06 -10.24 2.63
C TYR A 113 -10.12 -11.73 2.29
N TYR A 114 -9.42 -12.17 1.24
CA TYR A 114 -9.42 -13.58 0.84
C TYR A 114 -8.70 -14.48 1.85
N LEU A 115 -7.59 -14.03 2.43
CA LEU A 115 -6.91 -14.76 3.50
C LEU A 115 -7.80 -14.90 4.72
N PHE A 116 -8.44 -13.82 5.18
CA PHE A 116 -9.36 -13.88 6.32
C PHE A 116 -10.58 -14.73 6.02
N LYS A 117 -11.13 -14.67 4.81
CA LYS A 117 -12.22 -15.57 4.40
C LYS A 117 -11.77 -17.03 4.42
N ARG A 118 -10.53 -17.33 4.04
CA ARG A 118 -9.98 -18.69 4.03
C ARG A 118 -9.73 -19.24 5.43
N PHE A 119 -9.18 -18.42 6.33
CA PHE A 119 -8.72 -18.88 7.65
C PHE A 119 -9.67 -18.55 8.81
N ALA A 120 -10.58 -17.59 8.65
CA ALA A 120 -11.53 -17.14 9.66
C ALA A 120 -12.89 -16.77 9.02
N PRO A 121 -13.57 -17.72 8.36
CA PRO A 121 -14.84 -17.47 7.68
C PRO A 121 -15.89 -16.91 8.65
N GLY A 122 -16.62 -15.86 8.21
CA GLY A 122 -17.61 -15.14 9.01
C GLY A 122 -17.05 -13.91 9.75
N TYR A 123 -15.72 -13.78 9.83
CA TYR A 123 -15.04 -12.64 10.47
C TYR A 123 -14.28 -11.76 9.47
N GLU A 124 -14.25 -12.11 8.19
CA GLU A 124 -13.41 -11.47 7.18
C GLU A 124 -13.58 -9.96 7.10
N THR A 125 -14.83 -9.47 7.21
CA THR A 125 -15.14 -8.04 7.16
C THR A 125 -14.57 -7.30 8.38
N LYS A 126 -14.73 -7.88 9.59
CA LYS A 126 -14.26 -7.25 10.84
C LYS A 126 -12.74 -7.25 10.90
N LEU A 127 -12.12 -8.37 10.55
CA LEU A 127 -10.67 -8.51 10.50
C LEU A 127 -10.07 -7.56 9.47
N LEU A 128 -10.66 -7.44 8.28
CA LEU A 128 -10.20 -6.49 7.26
C LEU A 128 -10.16 -5.06 7.80
N TRP A 129 -11.25 -4.58 8.38
CA TRP A 129 -11.29 -3.23 8.94
C TRP A 129 -10.28 -3.06 10.08
N PHE A 130 -10.26 -3.97 11.06
CA PHE A 130 -9.33 -3.87 12.19
C PHE A 130 -7.86 -3.89 11.76
N THR A 131 -7.51 -4.71 10.77
CA THR A 131 -6.14 -4.75 10.24
C THR A 131 -5.81 -3.47 9.48
N VAL A 132 -6.67 -2.99 8.58
CA VAL A 132 -6.37 -1.82 7.75
C VAL A 132 -6.30 -0.53 8.57
N ILE A 133 -7.18 -0.35 9.57
CA ILE A 133 -7.15 0.84 10.45
C ILE A 133 -6.15 0.72 11.60
N SER A 134 -5.46 -0.43 11.71
CA SER A 134 -4.50 -0.65 12.78
C SER A 134 -3.35 0.36 12.73
N PRO A 135 -2.68 0.62 13.87
CA PRO A 135 -1.50 1.48 13.90
C PRO A 135 -0.32 0.94 13.07
N ALA A 136 -0.35 -0.32 12.65
CA ALA A 136 0.67 -0.90 11.78
C ALA A 136 0.45 -0.55 10.29
N ILE A 137 -0.80 -0.56 9.83
CA ILE A 137 -1.12 -0.37 8.41
C ILE A 137 -1.46 1.09 8.09
N LEU A 138 -2.36 1.71 8.85
CA LEU A 138 -2.87 3.03 8.49
C LEU A 138 -1.77 4.12 8.53
N PRO A 139 -0.93 4.24 9.59
CA PRO A 139 0.20 5.17 9.57
C PRO A 139 1.31 4.74 8.60
N GLY A 140 1.47 3.44 8.38
CA GLY A 140 2.50 2.85 7.54
C GLY A 140 2.23 2.97 6.05
N PHE A 141 0.96 3.13 5.63
CA PHE A 141 0.62 3.35 4.22
C PHE A 141 0.97 4.78 3.82
N ASN A 142 2.10 4.93 3.12
CA ASN A 142 2.68 6.19 2.69
C ASN A 142 3.44 5.98 1.36
N CYS A 143 4.37 6.86 0.97
CA CYS A 143 5.10 6.73 -0.31
C CYS A 143 6.26 5.73 -0.26
N MET A 144 6.47 5.06 0.87
CA MET A 144 7.54 4.09 1.10
C MET A 144 7.12 2.66 0.72
N LEU A 145 8.10 1.76 0.74
CA LEU A 145 8.00 0.42 0.18
C LEU A 145 7.20 -0.57 1.03
N GLU A 146 7.12 -0.38 2.35
CA GLU A 146 6.72 -1.41 3.31
C GLU A 146 5.33 -1.99 3.03
N ILE A 147 4.33 -1.12 2.88
CA ILE A 147 2.97 -1.57 2.62
C ILE A 147 2.76 -2.02 1.16
N PRO A 148 3.30 -1.32 0.14
CA PRO A 148 3.31 -1.84 -1.23
C PRO A 148 3.93 -3.23 -1.38
N VAL A 149 5.08 -3.50 -0.75
CA VAL A 149 5.73 -4.82 -0.82
C VAL A 149 4.92 -5.87 -0.05
N LEU A 150 4.35 -5.51 1.10
CA LEU A 150 3.43 -6.38 1.83
C LEU A 150 2.20 -6.74 0.97
N ALA A 151 1.61 -5.75 0.29
CA ALA A 151 0.45 -5.95 -0.59
C ALA A 151 0.78 -6.94 -1.72
N LEU A 152 1.90 -6.74 -2.40
CA LEU A 152 2.37 -7.64 -3.47
C LEU A 152 2.66 -9.04 -2.93
N GLY A 153 3.36 -9.14 -1.79
CA GLY A 153 3.70 -10.42 -1.15
C GLY A 153 2.47 -11.22 -0.72
N LEU A 154 1.48 -10.57 -0.08
CA LEU A 154 0.24 -11.22 0.32
C LEU A 154 -0.65 -11.58 -0.88
N THR A 155 -0.64 -10.77 -1.93
CA THR A 155 -1.36 -11.09 -3.18
C THR A 155 -0.84 -12.38 -3.79
N ALA A 156 0.46 -12.66 -3.72
CA ALA A 156 1.04 -13.90 -4.22
C ALA A 156 0.61 -15.17 -3.46
N LEU A 157 -0.03 -15.03 -2.28
CA LEU A 157 -0.46 -16.15 -1.43
C LEU A 157 -1.95 -16.51 -1.58
N VAL A 158 -2.72 -15.71 -2.33
CA VAL A 158 -4.17 -15.83 -2.49
C VAL A 158 -4.52 -16.41 -3.84
#